data_AF-A0A2L2YIL8-F1
#
_entry.id   AF-A0A2L2YIL8-F1
#
_cell.length_a   1.000
_cell.length_b   1.000
_cell.length_c   1.000
_cell.angle_alpha   90.00
_cell.angle_beta   90.00
_cell.angle_gamma   90.00
#
_symmetry.space_group_name_H-M   'P 1'
#
loop_
_entity.id
_entity.type
_entity.pdbx_description
1 polymer ?
#
loop_
_entity_poly.entity_id
_entity_poly.type
_entity_poly.pdbx_seq_one_letter_code
_entity_poly.pdbx_strand_id
1 'polypeptide(L)'
;LVEEIKEIVQYKQCLFNWFKAHSGEPGNEEADILAKKGTLLGGVDFHYTITKPQVKHRQRQVSRILWQDKWSSSANGRHTHYLIPTVNECFLSSDFYFNQFLTSHGVFGDHQARMFQKSSACKYCGHYQTIKHLMLDCQKFATIRGNSFDRRGDIRSWCRTNKQRQIIKNIIKRTLEDALAPDDILDPLYTN
;
A
#
# COMPACT_ATOMS: atom_id res chain seq x y z
N LEU A 1 -37.65 -16.01 0.36
CA LEU A 1 -37.32 -15.71 1.78
C LEU A 1 -37.26 -14.21 2.14
N VAL A 2 -36.33 -13.38 1.64
CA VAL A 2 -36.26 -11.95 2.08
C VAL A 2 -37.53 -11.17 1.71
N GLU A 3 -38.03 -11.33 0.48
CA GLU A 3 -39.28 -10.69 0.05
C GLU A 3 -40.50 -11.30 0.77
N GLU A 4 -40.54 -12.62 0.97
CA GLU A 4 -41.58 -13.28 1.79
C GLU A 4 -41.59 -12.76 3.25
N ILE A 5 -40.43 -12.57 3.88
CA ILE A 5 -40.34 -12.01 5.23
C ILE A 5 -40.83 -10.57 5.23
N LYS A 6 -40.47 -9.77 4.22
CA LYS A 6 -40.98 -8.40 4.08
C LYS A 6 -42.49 -8.37 3.93
N GLU A 7 -43.07 -9.25 3.12
CA GLU A 7 -44.52 -9.38 2.99
C GLU A 7 -45.15 -9.75 4.34
N ILE A 8 -44.64 -10.77 5.03
CA ILE A 8 -45.17 -11.20 6.34
C ILE A 8 -45.12 -10.05 7.36
N VAL A 9 -44.00 -9.33 7.42
CA VAL A 9 -43.81 -8.19 8.35
C VAL A 9 -44.64 -6.98 7.93
N GLN A 10 -44.94 -6.81 6.64
CA GLN A 10 -45.80 -5.72 6.15
C GLN A 10 -47.27 -5.94 6.54
N TYR A 11 -47.74 -7.19 6.55
CA TYR A 11 -49.14 -7.52 6.85
C TYR A 11 -49.39 -7.88 8.33
N LYS A 12 -48.36 -7.94 9.17
CA LYS A 12 -48.47 -8.25 10.60
C LYS A 12 -47.76 -7.22 11.46
N GLN A 13 -48.39 -6.81 12.55
CA GLN A 13 -47.73 -5.97 13.54
C GLN A 13 -46.71 -6.82 14.33
N CYS A 14 -45.45 -6.75 13.94
CA CYS A 14 -44.36 -7.50 14.57
C CYS A 14 -43.56 -6.62 15.54
N LEU A 15 -43.31 -7.12 16.74
CA LEU A 15 -42.35 -6.54 17.68
C LEU A 15 -41.03 -7.31 17.58
N PHE A 16 -39.93 -6.60 17.37
CA PHE A 16 -38.59 -7.19 17.30
C PHE A 16 -37.84 -6.92 18.60
N ASN A 17 -37.53 -7.99 19.32
CA ASN A 17 -36.73 -7.96 20.53
C ASN A 17 -35.43 -8.74 20.31
N TRP A 18 -34.32 -8.18 20.79
CA TRP A 18 -33.03 -8.87 20.77
C TRP A 18 -32.85 -9.65 22.08
N PHE A 19 -32.57 -10.95 21.97
CA PHE A 19 -32.22 -11.80 23.09
C PHE A 19 -30.77 -12.25 22.97
N LYS A 20 -30.08 -12.32 24.12
CA LYS A 20 -28.72 -12.84 24.17
C LYS A 20 -28.74 -14.35 23.90
N ALA A 21 -27.78 -14.83 23.12
CA ALA A 21 -27.61 -16.27 22.92
C ALA A 21 -27.20 -16.96 24.24
N HIS A 22 -27.69 -18.18 24.46
CA HIS A 22 -27.35 -19.04 25.60
C HIS A 22 -27.58 -18.38 26.97
N SER A 23 -28.67 -17.63 27.11
CA SER A 23 -29.02 -16.92 28.34
C SER A 23 -30.08 -17.62 29.20
N GLY A 24 -30.46 -18.87 28.90
CA GLY A 24 -31.51 -19.58 29.63
C GLY A 24 -32.94 -19.29 29.16
N GLU A 25 -33.12 -18.54 28.07
CA GLU A 25 -34.45 -18.21 27.54
C GLU A 25 -35.02 -19.41 26.77
N PRO A 26 -36.06 -20.10 27.31
CA PRO A 26 -36.44 -21.43 26.81
C PRO A 26 -36.79 -21.46 25.32
N GLY A 27 -37.49 -20.42 24.82
CA GLY A 27 -37.87 -20.33 23.41
C GLY A 27 -36.69 -20.09 22.46
N ASN A 28 -35.69 -19.31 22.89
CA ASN A 28 -34.49 -19.06 22.09
C ASN A 28 -33.56 -20.30 22.10
N GLU A 29 -33.48 -21.01 23.22
CA GLU A 29 -32.70 -22.23 23.34
C GLU A 29 -33.30 -23.37 22.52
N GLU A 30 -34.62 -23.56 22.55
CA GLU A 30 -35.29 -24.55 21.71
C GLU A 30 -35.09 -24.23 20.23
N ALA A 31 -35.20 -22.95 19.82
CA ALA A 31 -34.93 -22.53 18.45
C ALA A 31 -33.47 -22.83 18.02
N ASP A 32 -32.48 -22.63 18.90
CA ASP A 32 -31.08 -22.96 18.63
C ASP A 32 -30.85 -24.48 18.53
N ILE A 33 -31.49 -25.28 19.39
CA ILE A 33 -31.44 -26.75 19.33
C ILE A 33 -32.02 -27.24 18.00
N LEU A 34 -33.18 -26.70 17.59
CA LEU A 34 -33.82 -27.06 16.34
C LEU A 34 -32.98 -26.64 15.13
N ALA A 35 -32.39 -25.43 15.15
CA ALA A 35 -31.49 -24.99 14.10
C ALA A 35 -30.26 -25.91 13.97
N LYS A 36 -29.67 -26.34 15.10
CA LYS A 36 -28.56 -27.31 15.13
C LYS A 36 -28.96 -28.69 14.61
N LYS A 37 -30.14 -29.19 14.96
CA LYS A 37 -30.66 -30.45 14.40
C LYS A 37 -30.86 -30.31 12.88
N GLY A 38 -31.31 -29.15 12.43
CA GLY A 38 -31.45 -28.81 11.02
C GLY A 38 -30.16 -28.95 10.22
N THR A 39 -29.00 -28.54 10.77
CA THR A 39 -27.71 -28.66 10.07
C THR A 39 -27.25 -30.11 9.86
N LEU A 40 -27.80 -31.06 10.63
CA LEU A 40 -27.46 -32.48 10.55
C LEU A 40 -28.31 -33.26 9.53
N LEU A 41 -29.39 -32.67 9.01
CA LEU A 41 -30.32 -33.35 8.09
C LEU A 41 -29.75 -33.58 6.67
N GLY A 42 -28.53 -33.11 6.38
CA GLY A 42 -27.77 -33.49 5.17
C GLY A 42 -28.34 -32.98 3.83
N GLY A 43 -29.43 -32.21 3.86
CA GLY A 43 -30.07 -31.60 2.69
C GLY A 43 -29.97 -30.07 2.74
N VAL A 44 -29.76 -29.46 1.57
CA VAL A 44 -29.91 -28.00 1.41
C VAL A 44 -31.33 -27.75 0.94
N ASP A 45 -32.20 -27.30 1.84
CA ASP A 45 -33.62 -27.07 1.54
C ASP A 45 -33.83 -25.94 0.50
N PHE A 46 -32.88 -24.99 0.42
CA PHE A 46 -32.97 -23.83 -0.48
C PHE A 46 -31.63 -23.50 -1.14
N HIS A 47 -31.64 -23.48 -2.48
CA HIS A 47 -30.53 -22.94 -3.26
C HIS A 47 -30.72 -21.45 -3.50
N TYR A 48 -29.95 -20.63 -2.77
CA TYR A 48 -29.89 -19.20 -3.02
C TYR A 48 -29.01 -18.89 -4.23
N THR A 49 -29.48 -17.98 -5.08
CA THR A 49 -28.63 -17.39 -6.12
C THR A 49 -27.51 -16.58 -5.46
N ILE A 50 -26.31 -16.64 -6.05
CA ILE A 50 -25.15 -15.92 -5.52
C ILE A 50 -25.47 -14.42 -5.54
N THR A 51 -25.35 -13.78 -4.38
CA THR A 51 -25.63 -12.35 -4.25
C THR A 51 -24.56 -11.51 -4.95
N LYS A 52 -24.90 -10.31 -5.41
CA LYS A 52 -23.93 -9.38 -6.02
C LYS A 52 -22.69 -9.14 -5.14
N PRO A 53 -22.80 -8.95 -3.80
CA PRO A 53 -21.63 -8.84 -2.93
C PRO A 53 -20.73 -10.07 -2.94
N GLN A 54 -21.30 -11.28 -2.95
CA GLN A 54 -20.53 -12.52 -3.02
C GLN A 54 -19.79 -12.65 -4.36
N VAL A 55 -20.44 -12.30 -5.48
CA VAL A 55 -19.76 -12.25 -6.80
C VAL A 55 -18.60 -11.26 -6.77
N LYS A 56 -18.82 -10.04 -6.28
CA LYS A 56 -17.77 -9.02 -6.16
C LYS A 56 -16.61 -9.47 -5.27
N HIS A 57 -16.91 -10.15 -4.16
CA HIS A 57 -15.89 -10.69 -3.27
C HIS A 57 -15.03 -11.74 -3.97
N ARG A 58 -15.65 -12.71 -4.64
CA ARG A 58 -14.92 -13.73 -5.43
C ARG A 58 -14.07 -13.10 -6.52
N GLN A 59 -14.61 -12.13 -7.26
CA GLN A 59 -13.86 -11.39 -8.29
C GLN A 59 -12.64 -10.68 -7.70
N ARG A 60 -12.78 -10.01 -6.54
CA ARG A 60 -11.65 -9.36 -5.86
C ARG A 60 -10.56 -10.38 -5.48
N GLN A 61 -10.94 -11.54 -4.97
CA GLN A 61 -9.98 -12.60 -4.62
C GLN A 61 -9.21 -13.08 -5.85
N VAL A 62 -9.90 -13.40 -6.95
CA VAL A 62 -9.27 -13.83 -8.21
C VAL A 62 -8.36 -12.73 -8.77
N SER A 63 -8.83 -11.49 -8.83
CA SER A 63 -8.03 -10.35 -9.30
C SER A 63 -6.78 -10.14 -8.46
N ARG A 64 -6.86 -10.32 -7.12
CA ARG A 64 -5.70 -10.18 -6.24
C ARG A 64 -4.66 -11.25 -6.49
N ILE A 65 -5.07 -12.51 -6.69
CA ILE A 65 -4.16 -13.62 -7.02
C ILE A 65 -3.45 -13.31 -8.35
N LEU A 66 -4.21 -13.00 -9.40
CA LEU A 66 -3.64 -12.68 -10.71
C LEU A 66 -2.73 -11.45 -10.66
N TRP A 67 -3.07 -10.44 -9.84
CA TRP A 67 -2.22 -9.27 -9.64
C TRP A 67 -0.92 -9.65 -8.93
N GLN A 68 -0.98 -10.47 -7.88
CA GLN A 68 0.21 -10.95 -7.17
C GLN A 68 1.12 -11.79 -8.08
N ASP A 69 0.56 -12.66 -8.92
CA ASP A 69 1.33 -13.50 -9.84
C ASP A 69 2.07 -12.65 -10.87
N LYS A 70 1.38 -11.70 -11.50
CA LYS A 70 1.99 -10.72 -12.40
C LYS A 70 3.02 -9.85 -11.69
N TRP A 71 2.73 -9.45 -10.45
CA TRP A 71 3.63 -8.62 -9.66
C TRP A 71 4.93 -9.35 -9.35
N SER A 72 4.84 -10.63 -8.98
CA SER A 72 5.98 -11.47 -8.63
C SER A 72 6.84 -11.78 -9.87
N SER A 73 6.21 -12.05 -11.01
CA SER A 73 6.89 -12.51 -12.25
C SER A 73 7.36 -11.40 -13.20
N SER A 74 6.82 -10.18 -13.11
CA SER A 74 7.15 -9.09 -14.02
C SER A 74 8.65 -8.75 -14.00
N ALA A 75 9.24 -8.33 -15.13
CA ALA A 75 10.60 -7.78 -15.14
C ALA A 75 10.63 -6.29 -14.73
N ASN A 76 9.48 -5.62 -14.73
CA ASN A 76 9.37 -4.19 -14.44
C ASN A 76 9.13 -3.92 -12.96
N GLY A 77 9.43 -2.69 -12.53
CA GLY A 77 9.15 -2.22 -11.16
C GLY A 77 9.86 -3.03 -10.06
N ARG A 78 11.01 -3.66 -10.36
CA ARG A 78 11.70 -4.55 -9.42
C ARG A 78 12.15 -3.87 -8.14
N HIS A 79 12.48 -2.58 -8.20
CA HIS A 79 12.77 -1.79 -7.00
C HIS A 79 11.55 -1.69 -6.08
N THR A 80 10.39 -1.30 -6.62
CA THR A 80 9.13 -1.24 -5.87
C THR A 80 8.73 -2.62 -5.35
N HIS A 81 8.87 -3.67 -6.16
CA HIS A 81 8.59 -5.05 -5.75
C HIS A 81 9.51 -5.50 -4.61
N TYR A 82 10.78 -5.13 -4.67
CA TYR A 82 11.72 -5.43 -3.59
C TYR A 82 11.28 -4.81 -2.27
N LEU A 83 10.75 -3.58 -2.29
CA LEU A 83 10.22 -2.90 -1.11
C LEU A 83 8.84 -3.43 -0.68
N ILE A 84 7.99 -3.77 -1.65
CA ILE A 84 6.58 -4.12 -1.48
C ILE A 84 6.30 -5.39 -2.29
N PRO A 85 6.71 -6.57 -1.78
CA PRO A 85 6.58 -7.82 -2.52
C PRO A 85 5.13 -8.30 -2.62
N THR A 86 4.29 -7.90 -1.65
CA THR A 86 2.89 -8.31 -1.60
C THR A 86 1.99 -7.17 -2.06
N VAL A 87 1.10 -7.47 -3.01
CA VAL A 87 0.11 -6.51 -3.50
C VAL A 87 -0.88 -6.16 -2.39
N ASN A 88 -1.21 -4.87 -2.30
CA ASN A 88 -2.14 -4.37 -1.30
C ASN A 88 -2.96 -3.21 -1.88
N GLU A 89 -4.28 -3.34 -1.82
CA GLU A 89 -5.26 -2.36 -2.33
C GLU A 89 -5.20 -1.03 -1.54
N CYS A 90 -4.68 -1.02 -0.32
CA CYS A 90 -4.61 0.14 0.56
C CYS A 90 -3.25 0.84 0.54
N PHE A 91 -2.32 0.43 -0.33
CA PHE A 91 -0.92 0.85 -0.22
C PHE A 91 -0.60 2.22 -0.85
N LEU A 92 -1.55 2.84 -1.57
CA LEU A 92 -1.29 4.14 -2.22
C LEU A 92 -1.07 5.23 -1.16
N SER A 93 0.21 5.53 -0.88
CA SER A 93 0.60 6.71 -0.13
C SER A 93 0.32 7.94 -1.00
N SER A 94 -0.41 8.92 -0.47
CA SER A 94 -0.63 10.22 -1.12
C SER A 94 0.62 11.11 -1.09
N ASP A 95 1.76 10.61 -0.62
CA ASP A 95 2.98 11.38 -0.45
C ASP A 95 3.86 11.34 -1.70
N PHE A 96 3.88 12.46 -2.42
CA PHE A 96 4.64 12.64 -3.65
C PHE A 96 6.14 12.33 -3.49
N TYR A 97 6.79 12.81 -2.43
CA TYR A 97 8.23 12.63 -2.24
C TYR A 97 8.57 11.19 -1.86
N PHE A 98 7.75 10.58 -1.01
CA PHE A 98 7.97 9.20 -0.61
C PHE A 98 7.69 8.22 -1.75
N ASN A 99 6.73 8.51 -2.62
CA ASN A 99 6.46 7.70 -3.81
C ASN A 99 7.65 7.66 -4.78
N GLN A 100 8.42 8.74 -4.89
CA GLN A 100 9.67 8.72 -5.68
C GLN A 100 10.67 7.71 -5.12
N PHE A 101 10.88 7.69 -3.80
CA PHE A 101 11.72 6.67 -3.15
C PHE A 101 11.21 5.25 -3.40
N LEU A 102 9.91 5.01 -3.23
CA LEU A 102 9.31 3.69 -3.40
C LEU A 102 9.44 3.15 -4.82
N THR A 103 9.47 4.03 -5.81
CA THR A 103 9.54 3.68 -7.24
C THR A 103 10.94 3.76 -7.82
N SER A 104 11.89 4.39 -7.12
CA SER A 104 13.17 4.82 -7.69
C SER A 104 12.99 5.69 -8.94
N HIS A 105 11.90 6.46 -8.97
CA HIS A 105 11.58 7.38 -10.05
C HIS A 105 11.67 8.83 -9.57
N GLY A 106 11.45 9.76 -10.49
CA GLY A 106 11.47 11.19 -10.22
C GLY A 106 12.89 11.72 -10.26
N VAL A 107 13.31 12.43 -9.22
CA VAL A 107 14.48 13.32 -9.24
C VAL A 107 15.84 12.61 -9.35
N PHE A 108 15.91 11.29 -9.14
CA PHE A 108 17.18 10.56 -9.20
C PHE A 108 17.81 10.62 -10.60
N GLY A 109 19.10 10.94 -10.68
CA GLY A 109 19.85 11.07 -11.92
C GLY A 109 19.84 9.81 -12.78
N ASP A 110 19.91 8.62 -12.17
CA ASP A 110 19.80 7.35 -12.89
C ASP A 110 18.45 7.20 -13.62
N HIS A 111 17.36 7.59 -12.97
CA HIS A 111 16.03 7.63 -13.55
C HIS A 111 15.90 8.74 -14.61
N GLN A 112 16.41 9.94 -14.32
CA GLN A 112 16.35 11.08 -15.25
C GLN A 112 17.14 10.79 -16.55
N ALA A 113 18.30 10.13 -16.45
CA ALA A 113 19.08 9.71 -17.61
C ALA A 113 18.33 8.66 -18.44
N ARG A 114 17.75 7.65 -17.79
CA ARG A 114 17.02 6.56 -18.48
C ARG A 114 15.75 7.06 -19.19
N MET A 115 15.01 7.98 -18.57
CA MET A 115 13.69 8.40 -19.08
C MET A 115 13.74 9.67 -19.93
N PHE A 116 14.71 10.56 -19.68
CA PHE A 116 14.73 11.91 -20.26
C PHE A 116 16.10 12.33 -20.83
N GLN A 117 17.05 11.40 -20.96
CA GLN A 117 18.39 11.66 -21.53
C GLN A 117 19.17 12.77 -20.81
N LYS A 118 18.86 13.01 -19.52
CA LYS A 118 19.59 13.96 -18.68
C LYS A 118 20.86 13.34 -18.09
N SER A 119 21.67 14.17 -17.45
CA SER A 119 22.84 13.69 -16.70
C SER A 119 22.42 12.74 -15.57
N SER A 120 23.16 11.64 -15.44
CA SER A 120 23.06 10.73 -14.29
C SER A 120 23.96 11.15 -13.13
N ALA A 121 24.78 12.19 -13.31
CA ALA A 121 25.69 12.68 -12.29
C ALA A 121 24.96 13.50 -11.23
N CYS A 122 25.38 13.32 -9.98
CA CYS A 122 24.88 14.08 -8.85
C CYS A 122 25.43 15.51 -8.91
N LYS A 123 24.55 16.52 -8.97
CA LYS A 123 24.93 17.93 -9.04
C LYS A 123 25.83 18.41 -7.89
N TYR A 124 25.85 17.70 -6.77
CA TYR A 124 26.61 18.10 -5.57
C TYR A 124 28.02 17.52 -5.49
N CYS A 125 28.28 16.39 -6.17
CA CYS A 125 29.55 15.66 -5.99
C CYS A 125 30.02 14.88 -7.23
N GLY A 126 29.33 14.98 -8.36
CA GLY A 126 29.71 14.36 -9.63
C GLY A 126 29.48 12.84 -9.74
N HIS A 127 29.30 12.12 -8.63
CA HIS A 127 29.05 10.68 -8.65
C HIS A 127 27.71 10.28 -9.29
N TYR A 128 27.60 9.05 -9.76
CA TYR A 128 26.36 8.48 -10.30
C TYR A 128 25.21 8.52 -9.25
N GLN A 129 24.14 9.25 -9.56
CA GLN A 129 23.09 9.57 -8.60
C GLN A 129 21.98 8.52 -8.58
N THR A 130 22.05 7.62 -7.60
CA THR A 130 21.01 6.64 -7.27
C THR A 130 20.33 6.97 -5.94
N ILE A 131 19.26 6.23 -5.58
CA ILE A 131 18.71 6.29 -4.21
C ILE A 131 19.81 6.02 -3.18
N LYS A 132 20.63 4.97 -3.37
CA LYS A 132 21.69 4.62 -2.43
C LYS A 132 22.68 5.77 -2.27
N HIS A 133 23.07 6.39 -3.38
CA HIS A 133 23.96 7.55 -3.34
C HIS A 133 23.36 8.67 -2.47
N LEU A 134 22.12 9.10 -2.71
CA LEU A 134 21.51 10.17 -1.92
C LEU A 134 21.31 9.79 -0.45
N MET A 135 20.93 8.54 -0.20
CA MET A 135 20.57 8.03 1.14
C MET A 135 21.74 7.52 1.96
N LEU A 136 22.96 7.38 1.39
CA LEU A 136 24.12 6.89 2.13
C LEU A 136 25.37 7.75 1.91
N ASP A 137 25.60 8.21 0.68
CA ASP A 137 26.95 8.59 0.24
C ASP A 137 27.09 10.09 -0.02
N CYS A 138 26.03 10.75 -0.47
CA CYS A 138 26.09 12.14 -0.91
C CYS A 138 26.46 13.08 0.24
N GLN A 139 27.58 13.79 0.13
CA GLN A 139 28.08 14.66 1.20
C GLN A 139 27.09 15.77 1.56
N LYS A 140 26.33 16.28 0.57
CA LYS A 140 25.29 17.30 0.76
C LYS A 140 24.27 16.93 1.84
N PHE A 141 23.95 15.65 2.00
CA PHE A 141 22.91 15.18 2.91
C PHE A 141 23.44 14.48 4.16
N ALA A 142 24.76 14.44 4.38
CA ALA A 142 25.38 13.76 5.52
C ALA A 142 24.75 14.15 6.88
N THR A 143 24.60 15.47 7.12
CA THR A 143 24.01 16.00 8.36
C THR A 143 22.55 15.58 8.57
N ILE A 144 21.74 15.56 7.49
CA ILE A 144 20.31 15.22 7.59
C ILE A 144 20.13 13.72 7.83
N ARG A 145 20.98 12.89 7.23
CA ARG A 145 20.95 11.44 7.41
C ARG A 145 21.34 11.03 8.83
N GLY A 146 22.42 11.62 9.36
CA GLY A 146 23.08 11.11 10.56
C GLY A 146 23.32 9.60 10.44
N ASN A 147 22.97 8.85 11.50
CA ASN A 147 23.11 7.39 11.54
C ASN A 147 21.77 6.65 11.23
N SER A 148 20.86 7.29 10.50
CA SER A 148 19.49 6.76 10.29
C SER A 148 19.40 5.63 9.25
N PHE A 149 20.45 5.48 8.42
CA PHE A 149 20.54 4.48 7.37
C PHE A 149 21.85 3.71 7.50
N ASP A 150 21.77 2.39 7.56
CA ASP A 150 22.92 1.52 7.56
C ASP A 150 23.30 1.13 6.13
N ARG A 151 24.57 1.30 5.80
CA ARG A 151 25.16 0.91 4.51
C ARG A 151 25.18 -0.61 4.32
N ARG A 152 25.27 -1.38 5.41
CA ARG A 152 25.22 -2.85 5.40
C ARG A 152 23.78 -3.38 5.46
N GLY A 153 22.82 -2.50 5.76
CA GLY A 153 21.42 -2.84 5.92
C GLY A 153 20.65 -2.93 4.61
N ASP A 154 19.56 -3.70 4.64
CA ASP A 154 18.58 -3.78 3.56
C ASP A 154 17.82 -2.46 3.39
N ILE A 155 17.62 -1.97 2.17
CA ILE A 155 16.87 -0.73 1.88
C ILE A 155 15.42 -0.77 2.41
N ARG A 156 14.83 -1.95 2.60
CA ARG A 156 13.54 -2.13 3.29
C ARG A 156 13.57 -1.64 4.73
N SER A 157 14.73 -1.66 5.37
CA SER A 157 14.89 -1.15 6.74
C SER A 157 14.84 0.37 6.81
N TRP A 158 15.07 1.08 5.70
CA TRP A 158 15.15 2.53 5.64
C TRP A 158 13.78 3.21 5.67
N CYS A 159 12.68 2.48 5.59
CA CYS A 159 11.33 3.06 5.68
C CYS A 159 10.49 2.48 6.83
N ARG A 160 11.12 1.86 7.83
CA ARG A 160 10.43 1.25 8.98
C ARG A 160 9.89 2.28 9.96
N THR A 161 10.59 3.40 10.15
CA THR A 161 10.19 4.44 11.12
C THR A 161 9.74 5.73 10.44
N ASN A 162 8.86 6.48 11.10
CA ASN A 162 8.43 7.80 10.64
C ASN A 162 9.61 8.78 10.50
N LYS A 163 10.60 8.69 11.40
CA LYS A 163 11.84 9.47 11.32
C LYS A 163 12.58 9.24 10.00
N GLN A 164 12.82 7.98 9.65
CA GLN A 164 13.51 7.66 8.40
C GLN A 164 12.71 8.08 7.16
N ARG A 165 11.39 7.87 7.17
CA ARG A 165 10.51 8.34 6.08
C ARG A 165 10.60 9.85 5.91
N GLN A 166 10.64 10.60 7.00
CA GLN A 166 10.76 12.06 6.92
C GLN A 166 12.13 12.52 6.44
N ILE A 167 13.21 11.82 6.80
CA ILE A 167 14.55 12.07 6.26
C ILE A 167 14.58 11.81 4.75
N ILE A 168 14.04 10.67 4.29
CA ILE A 168 13.92 10.34 2.85
C ILE A 168 13.21 11.47 2.11
N LYS A 169 12.03 11.88 2.63
CA LYS A 169 11.24 12.97 2.03
C LYS A 169 12.03 14.27 1.97
N ASN A 170 12.73 14.64 3.04
CA ASN A 170 13.52 15.87 3.09
C ASN A 170 14.66 15.86 2.07
N ILE A 171 15.35 14.73 1.91
CA ILE A 171 16.43 14.58 0.92
C ILE A 171 15.88 14.71 -0.50
N ILE A 172 14.79 14.00 -0.82
CA ILE A 172 14.17 14.05 -2.15
C ILE A 172 13.61 15.44 -2.45
N LYS A 173 12.93 16.07 -1.48
CA LYS A 173 12.40 17.43 -1.60
C LYS A 173 13.50 18.43 -1.94
N ARG A 174 14.60 18.44 -1.17
CA ARG A 174 15.74 19.33 -1.43
C ARG A 174 16.42 19.04 -2.76
N THR A 175 16.55 17.77 -3.13
CA THR A 175 17.11 17.39 -4.44
C THR A 175 16.25 17.94 -5.57
N LEU A 176 14.92 17.91 -5.42
CA LEU A 176 13.99 18.42 -6.43
C LEU A 176 13.99 19.95 -6.48
N GLU A 177 13.96 20.62 -5.33
CA GLU A 177 14.07 22.09 -5.25
C GLU A 177 15.36 22.56 -5.93
N ASP A 178 16.49 21.93 -5.63
CA ASP A 178 17.78 22.25 -6.25
C ASP A 178 17.81 21.93 -7.76
N ALA A 179 17.05 20.92 -8.23
CA ALA A 179 16.99 20.57 -9.65
C ALA A 179 16.05 21.48 -10.45
N LEU A 180 15.13 22.19 -9.77
CA LEU A 180 14.21 23.15 -10.37
C LEU A 180 14.69 24.60 -10.20
N ALA A 181 15.69 24.84 -9.36
CA ALA A 181 16.32 26.14 -9.23
C ALA A 181 16.94 26.54 -10.58
N PRO A 182 16.74 27.80 -11.04
CA PRO A 182 17.39 28.30 -12.24
C PRO A 182 18.91 28.14 -12.14
N ASP A 183 19.59 27.84 -13.25
CA ASP A 183 21.04 27.66 -13.32
C ASP A 183 21.85 28.94 -12.96
N ASP A 184 21.18 30.08 -12.72
CA ASP A 184 21.76 31.40 -12.44
C ASP A 184 22.12 31.67 -10.97
N ILE A 185 22.71 30.68 -10.29
CA ILE A 185 23.58 30.95 -9.13
C ILE A 185 24.90 30.23 -9.39
N LEU A 186 25.57 30.63 -10.46
CA LEU A 186 27.03 30.61 -10.48
C LEU A 186 27.49 31.58 -9.39
N ASP A 187 27.93 31.02 -8.27
CA ASP A 187 28.72 31.72 -7.27
C ASP A 187 29.90 32.41 -7.98
N PRO A 188 30.06 33.76 -7.90
CA PRO A 188 31.18 34.47 -8.51
C PRO A 188 32.55 34.09 -7.93
N LEU A 189 32.62 33.19 -6.94
CA LEU A 189 33.86 32.87 -6.21
C LEU A 189 34.70 31.74 -6.83
N TYR A 190 34.36 31.23 -8.02
CA TYR A 190 35.19 30.24 -8.74
C TYR A 190 35.64 30.69 -10.14
N THR A 191 35.99 31.97 -10.29
CA THR A 191 36.92 32.42 -11.33
C THR A 191 38.06 33.20 -10.68
N ASN A 192 39.11 32.48 -10.33
CA ASN A 192 40.49 32.97 -10.22
C ASN A 192 41.39 31.98 -10.94
#